data_AF-A0A497KL49-F1
#
_entry.id   AF-A0A497KL49-F1
#
_cell.length_a   1.000
_cell.length_b   1.000
_cell.length_c   1.000
_cell.angle_alpha   90.00
_cell.angle_beta   90.00
_cell.angle_gamma   90.00
#
_symmetry.space_group_name_H-M   'P 1'
#
loop_
_entity.id
_entity.type
_entity.pdbx_description
1 polymer ?
#
loop_
_entity_poly.entity_id
_entity_poly.type
_entity_poly.pdbx_seq_one_letter_code
_entity_poly.pdbx_strand_id
1 'polypeptide(L)'
;EEAFNGALYQLKKIVETEEYIQSLSKLIEAIAPQLGESNINIALNRRDLKHKDNIVKRLSLPENVKIVFDSHPLDSVGGFVLSTLDERIRINETLEERLKAAKRAMKKDISKILFGE
;
A
#
# COMPACT_ATOMS: atom_id res chain seq x y z
N GLU A 1 17.01 -8.96 11.64
CA GLU A 1 16.40 -7.63 11.85
C GLU A 1 17.05 -6.54 11.01
N GLU A 2 18.38 -6.53 10.93
CA GLU A 2 19.15 -5.52 10.18
C GLU A 2 18.73 -5.36 8.71
N ALA A 3 18.61 -6.45 7.95
CA ALA A 3 18.18 -6.39 6.54
C ALA A 3 16.78 -5.75 6.37
N PHE A 4 15.86 -6.00 7.30
CA PHE A 4 14.51 -5.43 7.28
C PHE A 4 14.56 -3.91 7.53
N ASN A 5 15.29 -3.49 8.56
CA ASN A 5 15.47 -2.07 8.87
C ASN A 5 16.22 -1.33 7.76
N GLY A 6 17.22 -1.97 7.15
CA GLY A 6 17.94 -1.46 5.98
C GLY A 6 17.01 -1.26 4.79
N ALA A 7 16.11 -2.20 4.50
CA ALA A 7 15.11 -2.06 3.45
C ALA A 7 14.14 -0.90 3.72
N LEU A 8 13.61 -0.76 4.94
CA LEU A 8 12.77 0.38 5.33
C LEU A 8 13.49 1.72 5.14
N TYR A 9 14.79 1.78 5.46
CA TYR A 9 15.58 2.98 5.26
C TYR A 9 15.72 3.34 3.77
N GLN A 10 15.95 2.36 2.89
CA GLN A 10 16.02 2.63 1.44
C GLN A 10 14.66 3.06 0.88
N LEU A 11 13.57 2.48 1.38
CA LEU A 11 12.22 2.85 0.95
C LEU A 11 11.92 4.33 1.20
N LYS A 12 12.48 4.95 2.25
CA LYS A 12 12.33 6.41 2.49
C LYS A 12 12.83 7.28 1.34
N LYS A 13 13.77 6.79 0.53
CA LYS A 13 14.25 7.50 -0.68
C LYS A 13 13.37 7.22 -1.89
N ILE A 14 12.94 5.97 -2.04
CA ILE A 14 12.09 5.53 -3.16
C ILE A 14 10.76 6.26 -3.16
N VAL A 15 10.17 6.48 -1.98
CA VAL A 15 8.87 7.16 -1.85
C VAL A 15 8.88 8.64 -2.28
N GLU A 16 10.05 9.21 -2.56
CA GLU A 16 10.18 10.59 -3.06
C GLU A 16 10.15 10.66 -4.60
N THR A 17 10.11 9.52 -5.31
CA THR A 17 10.19 9.48 -6.76
C THR A 17 8.81 9.38 -7.44
N GLU A 18 8.74 9.77 -8.72
CA GLU A 18 7.51 9.66 -9.50
C GLU A 18 7.16 8.19 -9.80
N GLU A 19 8.17 7.33 -9.96
CA GLU A 19 7.97 5.88 -10.14
C GLU A 19 7.22 5.27 -8.95
N TYR A 20 7.46 5.77 -7.74
CA TYR A 20 6.70 5.36 -6.57
C TYR A 20 5.22 5.75 -6.68
N ILE A 21 4.89 6.98 -7.06
CA ILE A 21 3.48 7.41 -7.25
C ILE A 21 2.80 6.58 -8.35
N GLN A 22 3.51 6.27 -9.44
CA GLN A 22 3.00 5.40 -10.48
C GLN A 22 2.72 3.97 -9.96
N SER A 23 3.65 3.41 -9.19
CA SER A 23 3.50 2.09 -8.57
C SER A 23 2.35 2.05 -7.56
N LEU A 24 2.24 3.08 -6.72
CA LEU A 24 1.16 3.27 -5.75
C LEU A 24 -0.20 3.28 -6.46
N SER A 25 -0.33 4.06 -7.53
CA SER A 25 -1.56 4.19 -8.31
C SER A 25 -1.98 2.85 -8.93
N LYS A 26 -1.04 2.13 -9.56
CA LYS A 26 -1.31 0.80 -10.13
C LYS A 26 -1.75 -0.21 -9.08
N LEU A 27 -1.18 -0.14 -7.87
CA LEU A 27 -1.53 -1.04 -6.79
C LEU A 27 -2.95 -0.74 -6.25
N ILE A 28 -3.31 0.54 -6.12
CA ILE A 28 -4.68 0.94 -5.78
C ILE A 28 -5.66 0.43 -6.84
N GLU A 29 -5.35 0.66 -8.12
CA GLU A 29 -6.20 0.23 -9.25
C GLU A 29 -6.44 -1.28 -9.26
N ALA A 30 -5.41 -2.08 -8.95
CA ALA A 30 -5.53 -3.53 -8.90
C ALA A 30 -6.39 -4.01 -7.71
N ILE A 31 -6.31 -3.35 -6.55
CA ILE A 31 -6.90 -3.85 -5.30
C ILE A 31 -8.28 -3.26 -5.03
N ALA A 32 -8.53 -1.99 -5.37
CA ALA A 32 -9.78 -1.31 -5.09
C ALA A 32 -11.02 -2.09 -5.57
N PRO A 33 -11.09 -2.59 -6.83
CA PRO A 33 -12.24 -3.38 -7.29
C PRO A 33 -12.47 -4.68 -6.49
N GLN A 34 -11.44 -5.24 -5.86
CA GLN A 34 -11.53 -6.49 -5.11
C GLN A 34 -12.27 -6.34 -3.77
N LEU A 35 -12.46 -5.11 -3.29
CA LEU A 35 -13.28 -4.86 -2.09
C LEU A 35 -14.77 -5.13 -2.34
N GLY A 36 -15.21 -5.19 -3.60
CA GLY A 36 -16.60 -5.49 -3.97
C GLY A 36 -17.60 -4.37 -3.68
N GLU A 37 -17.11 -3.18 -3.31
CA GLU A 37 -17.93 -2.03 -2.93
C GLU A 37 -17.78 -0.85 -3.89
N SER A 38 -18.86 -0.08 -4.03
CA SER A 38 -18.90 1.08 -4.92
C SER A 38 -18.20 2.31 -4.37
N ASN A 39 -18.05 2.43 -3.05
CA ASN A 39 -17.37 3.57 -2.44
C ASN A 39 -16.25 3.06 -1.53
N ILE A 40 -15.03 3.49 -1.82
CA ILE A 40 -13.82 3.03 -1.14
C ILE A 40 -13.11 4.24 -0.52
N ASN A 41 -12.81 4.13 0.76
CA ASN A 41 -11.96 5.09 1.46
C ASN A 41 -10.49 4.69 1.31
N ILE A 42 -9.63 5.67 0.98
CA ILE A 42 -8.19 5.52 0.86
C ILE A 42 -7.50 6.40 1.89
N ALA A 43 -6.86 5.77 2.87
CA ALA A 43 -5.98 6.45 3.80
C ALA A 43 -4.53 6.40 3.27
N LEU A 44 -3.89 7.56 3.24
CA LEU A 44 -2.52 7.78 2.80
C LEU A 44 -1.74 8.48 3.91
N ASN A 45 -0.41 8.49 3.84
CA ASN A 45 0.38 9.35 4.71
C ASN A 45 0.33 10.83 4.26
N ARG A 46 0.86 11.73 5.09
CA ARG A 46 0.82 13.18 4.82
C ARG A 46 1.52 13.58 3.52
N ARG A 47 2.60 12.91 3.12
CA ARG A 47 3.32 13.21 1.87
C ARG A 47 2.50 12.80 0.66
N ASP A 48 2.00 11.56 0.66
CA ASP A 48 1.31 10.98 -0.49
C ASP A 48 -0.06 11.65 -0.70
N LEU A 49 -0.71 12.14 0.38
CA LEU A 49 -1.89 12.99 0.29
C LEU A 49 -1.66 14.28 -0.51
N LYS A 50 -0.45 14.85 -0.52
CA LYS A 50 -0.12 16.02 -1.34
C LYS A 50 -0.15 15.70 -2.84
N HIS A 51 0.01 14.42 -3.19
CA HIS A 51 -0.02 13.91 -4.56
C HIS A 51 -1.36 13.29 -4.94
N LYS A 52 -2.41 13.43 -4.11
CA LYS A 52 -3.73 12.80 -4.35
C LYS A 52 -4.28 13.09 -5.73
N ASP A 53 -4.13 14.31 -6.25
CA ASP A 53 -4.67 14.68 -7.56
C ASP A 53 -3.89 14.00 -8.71
N ASN A 54 -2.57 13.80 -8.53
CA ASN A 54 -1.75 13.03 -9.47
C ASN A 54 -2.14 11.54 -9.43
N ILE A 55 -2.36 10.99 -8.23
CA ILE A 55 -2.85 9.63 -8.03
C ILE A 55 -4.19 9.45 -8.76
N VAL A 56 -5.20 10.29 -8.47
CA VAL A 56 -6.54 10.21 -9.08
C VAL A 56 -6.47 10.24 -10.61
N LYS A 57 -5.66 11.13 -11.19
CA LYS A 57 -5.50 11.21 -12.65
C LYS A 57 -4.93 9.94 -13.29
N ARG A 58 -4.22 9.11 -12.52
CA ARG A 58 -3.59 7.87 -12.98
C ARG A 58 -4.46 6.64 -12.76
N LEU A 59 -5.52 6.74 -11.96
CA LEU A 59 -6.38 5.61 -11.65
C LEU A 59 -7.37 5.37 -12.80
N SER A 60 -7.37 4.15 -13.31
CA SER A 60 -8.38 3.67 -14.27
C SER A 60 -9.30 2.65 -13.59
N LEU A 61 -10.27 3.16 -12.83
CA LEU A 61 -11.20 2.31 -12.08
C LEU A 61 -12.52 2.05 -12.83
N PRO A 62 -13.21 0.94 -12.54
CA PRO A 62 -14.57 0.71 -13.01
C PRO A 62 -15.50 1.87 -12.64
N GLU A 63 -16.46 2.21 -13.51
CA GLU A 63 -17.36 3.36 -13.32
C GLU A 63 -18.16 3.33 -12.01
N ASN A 64 -18.41 2.13 -11.48
CA ASN A 64 -19.14 1.92 -10.24
C ASN A 64 -18.28 2.10 -8.98
N VAL A 65 -16.97 2.30 -9.10
CA VAL A 65 -16.03 2.46 -7.98
C VAL A 65 -15.64 3.93 -7.85
N LYS A 66 -15.99 4.51 -6.71
CA LYS A 66 -15.65 5.88 -6.31
C LYS A 66 -14.68 5.84 -5.15
N ILE A 67 -13.68 6.72 -5.22
CA ILE A 67 -12.66 6.88 -4.17
C ILE A 67 -12.96 8.12 -3.35
N VAL A 68 -12.83 7.96 -2.04
CA VAL A 68 -12.76 9.06 -1.07
C VAL A 68 -11.40 8.97 -0.37
N PHE A 69 -10.71 10.10 -0.22
CA PHE A 69 -9.45 10.12 0.55
C PHE A 69 -9.74 10.48 2.00
N ASP A 70 -9.16 9.71 2.92
CA ASP A 70 -9.21 10.02 4.34
C ASP A 70 -8.47 11.33 4.63
N SER A 71 -9.07 12.17 5.47
CA SER A 71 -8.45 13.42 5.92
C SER A 71 -7.39 13.21 6.99
N HIS A 72 -7.39 12.05 7.67
CA HIS A 72 -6.44 11.70 8.71
C HIS A 72 -5.25 10.94 8.10
N PRO A 73 -4.05 11.54 8.07
CA PRO A 73 -2.90 10.89 7.49
C PRO A 73 -2.42 9.71 8.34
N LEU A 74 -2.02 8.64 7.65
CA LEU A 74 -1.35 7.49 8.26
C LEU A 74 0.06 7.86 8.73
N ASP A 75 0.49 7.27 9.85
CA ASP A 75 1.89 7.21 10.23
C ASP A 75 2.57 6.02 9.53
N SER A 76 3.13 6.27 8.35
CA SER A 76 3.84 5.27 7.55
C SER A 76 4.87 5.93 6.63
N VAL A 77 5.89 5.15 6.25
CA VAL A 77 6.88 5.52 5.22
C VAL A 77 6.21 5.74 3.87
N GLY A 78 5.15 4.99 3.57
CA GLY A 78 4.35 5.09 2.34
C GLY A 78 3.39 3.90 2.20
N GLY A 79 2.74 3.83 1.04
CA GLY A 79 1.66 2.90 0.75
C GLY A 79 0.30 3.50 1.14
N PHE A 80 -0.70 2.63 1.26
CA PHE A 80 -2.06 3.04 1.53
C PHE A 80 -2.79 2.00 2.37
N VAL A 81 -3.94 2.41 2.90
CA VAL A 81 -4.96 1.51 3.41
C VAL A 81 -6.25 1.76 2.64
N LEU A 82 -6.81 0.71 2.05
CA LEU A 82 -8.16 0.75 1.48
C LEU A 82 -9.15 0.24 2.52
N SER A 83 -10.31 0.86 2.58
CA SER A 83 -11.40 0.42 3.42
C SER A 83 -12.75 0.69 2.77
N THR A 84 -13.76 -0.08 3.15
CA THR A 84 -15.15 0.27 2.90
C THR A 84 -15.53 1.49 3.75
N LEU A 85 -16.53 2.26 3.34
CA LEU A 85 -16.96 3.45 4.10
C LEU A 85 -17.43 3.13 5.53
N ASP A 86 -17.91 1.90 5.75
CA ASP A 86 -18.32 1.39 7.05
C ASP A 86 -17.18 0.72 7.84
N GLU A 87 -15.95 0.77 7.32
CA GLU A 87 -14.71 0.21 7.87
C GLU A 87 -14.72 -1.31 8.14
N ARG A 88 -15.74 -2.05 7.67
CA ARG A 88 -15.82 -3.51 7.89
C ARG A 88 -14.74 -4.29 7.17
N ILE A 89 -14.38 -3.86 5.96
CA ILE A 89 -13.30 -4.46 5.18
C ILE A 89 -12.17 -3.46 5.12
N ARG A 90 -10.95 -3.92 5.44
CA ARG A 90 -9.75 -3.10 5.43
C ARG A 90 -8.56 -3.87 4.89
N ILE A 91 -7.89 -3.31 3.89
CA ILE A 91 -6.68 -3.88 3.29
C ILE A 91 -5.54 -2.91 3.53
N ASN A 92 -4.51 -3.38 4.25
CA ASN A 92 -3.33 -2.59 4.58
C ASN A 92 -2.17 -2.93 3.64
N GLU A 93 -1.85 -2.01 2.75
CA GLU A 93 -0.74 -2.08 1.79
C GLU A 93 0.32 -1.02 2.08
N THR A 94 0.49 -0.63 3.35
CA THR A 94 1.64 0.18 3.74
C THR A 94 2.93 -0.57 3.45
N LEU A 95 4.00 0.16 3.17
CA LEU A 95 5.31 -0.44 2.87
C LEU A 95 5.82 -1.30 4.04
N GLU A 96 5.49 -0.93 5.27
CA GLU A 96 5.79 -1.70 6.48
C GLU A 96 5.11 -3.07 6.47
N GLU A 97 3.79 -3.12 6.18
CA GLU A 97 3.05 -4.39 6.22
C GLU A 97 3.46 -5.28 5.04
N ARG A 98 3.70 -4.69 3.86
CA ARG A 98 4.24 -5.42 2.70
C ARG A 98 5.62 -6.00 2.99
N LEU A 99 6.52 -5.23 3.59
CA LEU A 99 7.85 -5.72 3.97
C LEU A 99 7.75 -6.80 5.05
N LYS A 100 6.82 -6.67 6.00
CA LYS A 100 6.57 -7.68 7.04
C LYS A 100 6.02 -8.98 6.44
N ALA A 101 5.16 -8.90 5.43
CA ALA A 101 4.71 -10.06 4.66
C ALA A 101 5.88 -10.72 3.92
N ALA A 102 6.72 -9.95 3.24
CA ALA A 102 7.92 -10.46 2.58
C ALA A 102 8.88 -11.14 3.57
N LYS A 103 9.11 -10.54 4.75
CA LYS A 103 9.92 -11.14 5.83
C LYS A 103 9.38 -12.50 6.27
N ARG A 104 8.06 -12.65 6.39
CA ARG A 104 7.41 -13.93 6.75
C ARG A 104 7.59 -14.97 5.64
N ALA A 105 7.41 -14.59 4.38
CA ALA A 105 7.63 -15.46 3.24
C ALA A 105 9.09 -15.94 3.16
N MET A 106 10.06 -15.02 3.23
CA MET A 106 11.49 -15.38 3.21
C MET A 106 11.89 -16.29 4.37
N LYS A 107 11.34 -16.09 5.57
CA LYS A 107 11.59 -16.99 6.70
C LYS A 107 11.15 -18.43 6.41
N LYS A 108 10.01 -18.60 5.73
CA LYS A 108 9.53 -19.92 5.30
C LYS A 108 10.51 -20.55 4.30
N ASP A 109 10.99 -19.79 3.34
CA ASP A 109 11.94 -20.28 2.34
C ASP A 109 13.31 -20.62 2.96
N ILE A 110 13.78 -19.82 3.92
CA ILE A 110 15.00 -20.12 4.68
C ILE A 110 14.82 -21.41 5.50
N SER A 111 13.66 -21.61 6.13
CA SER A 111 13.36 -22.83 6.89
C SER A 111 13.45 -24.08 6.02
N LYS A 112 12.87 -24.03 4.80
CA LYS A 112 12.98 -25.09 3.80
C LYS A 112 14.42 -25.46 3.49
N ILE A 113 15.28 -24.44 3.32
CA ILE A 113 16.69 -24.65 3.00
C ILE A 113 17.45 -25.26 4.20
N LEU A 114 17.21 -24.75 5.40
CA LEU A 114 17.95 -25.15 6.60
C LEU A 114 17.52 -26.52 7.14
N PHE A 115 16.22 -26.85 7.04
CA PHE A 115 15.63 -27.99 7.73
C PHE A 115 14.89 -28.96 6.80
N GLY A 116 14.71 -28.62 5.52
CA GLY A 116 14.07 -29.51 4.55
C GLY A 116 12.54 -29.57 4.61
N GLU A 117 11.88 -28.64 5.31
CA GLU A 117 10.42 -28.53 5.43
C GLU A 117 9.82 -27.37 4.63
#